data_AF-B1ZPD4-F1
#
_entry.id   AF-B1ZPD4-F1
#
_cell.length_a   1.000
_cell.length_b   1.000
_cell.length_c   1.000
_cell.angle_alpha   90.00
_cell.angle_beta   90.00
_cell.angle_gamma   90.00
#
_symmetry.space_group_name_H-M   'P 1'
#
loop_
_entity.id
_entity.type
_entity.pdbx_description
1 polymer ?
#
loop_
_entity_poly.entity_id
_entity_poly.type
_entity_poly.pdbx_seq_one_letter_code
_entity_poly.pdbx_strand_id
1 'polypeptide(L)'
;MSDEALISLPGFTLPTDFPWRVRFIAAVNEHLQRLRATGHYVPARFYGYYFRGNVPMAVSGNWTVTLELQPPISQLPEVLEYVTQGIYSIVSSARDRVPDYMLIHDRRDGACWLWEFERGLRFVEATEAMLEPEDTGSDAENQKLLGP
;
A
#
# COMPACT_ATOMS: atom_id res chain seq x y z
N MET A 1 -20.70 -12.66 8.10
CA MET A 1 -19.22 -12.63 8.17
C MET A 1 -18.84 -11.22 7.77
N SER A 2 -18.22 -10.44 8.65
CA SER A 2 -18.00 -9.01 8.45
C SER A 2 -17.05 -8.77 7.27
N ASP A 3 -17.51 -7.95 6.33
CA ASP A 3 -16.86 -7.47 5.11
C ASP A 3 -15.66 -6.52 5.37
N GLU A 4 -14.97 -6.67 6.50
CA GLU A 4 -13.86 -5.80 6.85
C GLU A 4 -12.58 -6.22 6.13
N ALA A 5 -12.52 -5.87 4.85
CA ALA A 5 -11.34 -6.05 4.02
C ALA A 5 -10.12 -5.27 4.55
N LEU A 6 -10.36 -4.18 5.29
CA LEU A 6 -9.35 -3.29 5.85
C LEU A 6 -9.41 -3.33 7.38
N ILE A 7 -8.32 -3.75 8.00
CA ILE A 7 -8.16 -3.88 9.46
C ILE A 7 -7.25 -2.77 9.94
N SER A 8 -7.78 -1.89 10.78
CA SER A 8 -6.98 -0.86 11.45
C SER A 8 -6.05 -1.49 12.48
N LEU A 9 -4.80 -1.01 12.56
CA LEU A 9 -3.83 -1.41 13.59
C LEU A 9 -3.61 -0.26 14.58
N PRO A 10 -4.57 0.03 15.50
CA PRO A 10 -4.44 1.15 16.42
C PRO A 10 -3.22 0.98 17.33
N GLY A 11 -2.40 2.02 17.42
CA GLY A 11 -1.16 2.00 18.21
C GLY A 11 0.03 1.32 17.54
N PHE A 12 -0.16 0.68 16.38
CA PHE A 12 0.95 0.23 15.54
C PHE A 12 1.18 1.25 14.43
N THR A 13 2.27 2.00 14.56
CA THR A 13 2.68 3.00 13.58
C THR A 13 4.08 2.70 13.10
N LEU A 14 4.32 2.88 11.80
CA LEU A 14 5.67 2.90 11.25
C LEU A 14 6.18 4.34 11.21
N PRO A 15 7.50 4.55 11.33
CA PRO A 15 8.10 5.87 11.13
C PRO A 15 7.74 6.45 9.76
N THR A 16 7.47 7.75 9.67
CA THR A 16 7.16 8.43 8.40
C THR A 16 8.30 8.34 7.37
N ASP A 17 9.54 8.15 7.85
CA ASP A 17 10.74 7.91 7.06
C ASP A 17 11.04 6.41 6.82
N PHE A 18 10.14 5.50 7.21
CA PHE A 18 10.33 4.06 7.06
C PHE A 18 10.70 3.62 5.63
N PRO A 19 10.10 4.16 4.54
CA PRO A 19 10.53 3.84 3.17
C PRO A 19 12.01 4.11 2.89
N TRP A 20 12.60 5.12 3.54
CA TRP A 20 14.04 5.39 3.47
C TRP A 20 14.83 4.38 4.30
N ARG A 21 14.36 4.09 5.52
CA ARG A 21 15.02 3.14 6.43
C ARG A 21 15.13 1.74 5.83
N VAL A 22 14.11 1.30 5.12
CA VAL A 22 14.09 -0.01 4.44
C VAL A 22 14.66 0.04 3.02
N ARG A 23 15.27 1.16 2.63
CA ARG A 23 15.95 1.36 1.33
C ARG A 23 15.05 1.22 0.10
N PHE A 24 13.73 1.34 0.24
CA PHE A 24 12.80 1.30 -0.89
C PHE A 24 13.14 2.36 -1.95
N ILE A 25 13.34 3.61 -1.51
CA ILE A 25 13.64 4.75 -2.39
C ILE A 25 14.94 4.50 -3.16
N ALA A 26 15.95 3.96 -2.48
CA ALA A 26 17.23 3.62 -3.10
C ALA A 26 17.07 2.52 -4.15
N ALA A 27 16.30 1.46 -3.85
CA ALA A 27 16.05 0.36 -4.78
C ALA A 27 15.32 0.83 -6.05
N VAL A 28 14.32 1.70 -5.92
CA VAL A 28 13.61 2.28 -7.08
C VAL A 28 14.53 3.17 -7.90
N ASN A 29 15.30 4.06 -7.27
CA ASN A 29 16.23 4.93 -7.96
C ASN A 29 17.32 4.15 -8.71
N GLU A 30 17.84 3.07 -8.11
CA GLU A 30 18.80 2.19 -8.78
C GLU A 30 18.17 1.53 -10.02
N HIS A 31 16.90 1.11 -9.93
CA HIS A 31 16.19 0.55 -11.08
C HIS A 31 15.99 1.59 -12.19
N LEU A 32 15.60 2.82 -11.85
CA LEU A 32 15.47 3.93 -12.81
C LEU A 32 16.79 4.22 -13.54
N GLN A 33 17.91 4.22 -12.80
CA GLN A 33 19.24 4.41 -13.39
C GLN A 33 19.59 3.31 -14.39
N ARG A 34 19.27 2.04 -14.08
CA ARG A 34 19.48 0.91 -15.01
C ARG A 34 18.64 1.05 -16.28
N LEU A 35 17.46 1.65 -16.18
CA LEU A 35 16.58 1.97 -17.32
C LEU A 35 17.03 3.22 -18.10
N ARG A 36 18.11 3.90 -17.68
CA ARG A 36 18.59 5.17 -18.25
C ARG A 36 17.53 6.28 -18.22
N ALA A 37 16.56 6.17 -17.30
CA ALA A 37 15.58 7.22 -17.08
C ALA A 37 16.25 8.41 -16.39
N THR A 38 16.07 9.61 -16.92
CA THR A 38 16.55 10.85 -16.28
C THR A 38 15.51 11.33 -15.29
N GLY A 39 15.66 10.97 -14.01
CA GLY A 39 14.75 11.39 -12.95
C GLY A 39 15.06 10.75 -11.61
N HIS A 40 14.36 11.25 -10.58
CA HIS A 40 14.33 10.67 -9.24
C HIS A 40 12.91 10.21 -8.94
N TYR A 41 12.80 9.10 -8.20
CA TYR A 41 11.52 8.61 -7.76
C TYR A 41 10.85 9.60 -6.81
N VAL A 42 9.63 10.03 -7.15
CA VAL A 42 8.75 10.80 -6.26
C VAL A 42 7.91 9.80 -5.46
N PRO A 43 8.11 9.72 -4.15
CA PRO A 43 7.48 8.67 -3.37
C PRO A 43 6.00 8.94 -3.09
N ALA A 44 5.13 7.95 -3.33
CA ALA A 44 3.69 8.08 -3.08
C ALA A 44 3.40 8.21 -1.57
N ARG A 45 2.15 8.55 -1.23
CA ARG A 45 1.71 8.62 0.18
C ARG A 45 1.70 7.24 0.84
N PHE A 46 1.15 6.25 0.14
CA PHE A 46 0.96 4.92 0.70
C PHE A 46 2.03 3.94 0.21
N TYR A 47 2.39 3.03 1.10
CA TYR A 47 3.32 1.94 0.86
C TYR A 47 2.69 0.62 1.27
N GLY A 48 2.88 -0.39 0.44
CA GLY A 48 2.57 -1.78 0.75
C GLY A 48 3.83 -2.52 1.18
N TYR A 49 3.75 -3.32 2.24
CA TYR A 49 4.82 -4.24 2.65
C TYR A 49 4.25 -5.64 2.84
N TYR A 50 4.97 -6.63 2.33
CA TYR A 50 4.61 -8.04 2.44
C TYR A 50 5.83 -8.94 2.23
N PHE A 51 5.69 -10.24 2.47
CA PHE A 51 6.78 -11.20 2.33
C PHE A 51 6.35 -12.37 1.44
N ARG A 52 7.23 -12.73 0.50
CA ARG A 52 7.14 -13.96 -0.29
C ARG A 52 8.05 -15.02 0.32
N GLY A 53 7.51 -15.90 1.16
CA GLY A 53 8.32 -16.69 2.08
C GLY A 53 9.15 -15.77 2.98
N ASN A 54 10.48 -15.86 2.90
CA ASN A 54 11.39 -14.98 3.67
C ASN A 54 11.90 -13.75 2.90
N VAL A 55 11.32 -13.45 1.72
CA VAL A 55 11.77 -12.34 0.87
C VAL A 55 10.88 -11.13 1.12
N PRO A 56 11.40 -10.04 1.71
CA PRO A 56 10.62 -8.83 1.93
C PRO A 56 10.38 -8.11 0.60
N MET A 57 9.13 -7.75 0.38
CA MET A 57 8.66 -7.03 -0.79
C MET A 57 8.02 -5.72 -0.33
N ALA A 58 8.21 -4.68 -1.14
CA ALA A 58 7.58 -3.39 -0.90
C ALA A 58 7.01 -2.84 -2.21
N VAL A 59 5.89 -2.15 -2.09
CA VAL A 59 5.11 -1.62 -3.20
C VAL A 59 4.77 -0.15 -2.95
N SER A 60 4.88 0.69 -3.98
CA SER A 60 4.36 2.06 -3.95
C SER A 60 4.22 2.62 -5.37
N GLY A 61 2.99 3.00 -5.74
CA GLY A 61 2.64 3.25 -7.14
C GLY A 61 2.98 2.03 -8.00
N ASN A 62 3.50 2.25 -9.20
CA ASN A 62 3.85 1.18 -10.15
C ASN A 62 5.15 0.43 -9.79
N TRP A 63 5.71 0.62 -8.60
CA TRP A 63 6.97 0.03 -8.19
C TRP A 63 6.74 -1.08 -7.19
N THR A 64 7.13 -2.30 -7.56
CA THR A 64 7.34 -3.41 -6.64
C THR A 64 8.82 -3.74 -6.61
N VAL A 65 9.43 -3.70 -5.42
CA VAL A 65 10.85 -4.00 -5.24
C VAL A 65 11.05 -5.04 -4.15
N THR A 66 12.08 -5.87 -4.32
CA THR A 66 12.60 -6.74 -3.27
C THR A 66 13.52 -5.92 -2.37
N LEU A 67 13.35 -6.04 -1.07
CA LEU A 67 14.18 -5.37 -0.07
C LEU A 67 15.25 -6.32 0.49
N GLU A 68 16.27 -5.75 1.14
CA GLU A 68 17.23 -6.54 1.92
C GLU A 68 16.58 -6.96 3.24
N LEU A 69 16.73 -8.23 3.62
CA LEU A 69 16.21 -8.75 4.88
C LEU A 69 17.10 -8.33 6.05
N GLN A 70 16.94 -7.08 6.49
CA GLN A 70 17.64 -6.49 7.63
C GLN A 70 16.67 -5.66 8.49
N PRO A 71 17.00 -5.36 9.75
CA PRO A 71 16.19 -4.43 10.53
C PRO A 71 16.09 -3.05 9.84
N PRO A 72 14.95 -2.36 9.90
CA PRO A 72 13.75 -2.76 10.65
C PRO A 72 12.81 -3.71 9.89
N ILE A 73 12.99 -3.93 8.57
CA ILE A 73 12.04 -4.72 7.78
C ILE A 73 11.99 -6.18 8.23
N SER A 74 13.12 -6.78 8.60
CA SER A 74 13.17 -8.19 9.03
C SER A 74 12.37 -8.50 10.30
N GLN A 75 12.08 -7.48 11.12
CA GLN A 75 11.32 -7.63 12.38
C GLN A 75 9.81 -7.47 12.16
N LEU A 76 9.40 -6.93 11.01
CA LEU A 76 8.02 -6.57 10.74
C LEU A 76 7.04 -7.75 10.87
N PRO A 77 7.34 -8.97 10.38
CA PRO A 77 6.45 -10.11 10.55
C PRO A 77 6.18 -10.45 12.01
N GLU A 78 7.22 -10.54 12.84
CA GLU A 78 7.11 -10.91 14.25
C GLU A 78 6.33 -9.85 15.05
N VAL A 79 6.57 -8.56 14.77
CA VAL A 79 5.84 -7.48 15.44
C VAL A 79 4.37 -7.48 15.04
N LEU A 80 4.06 -7.70 13.77
CA LEU A 80 2.67 -7.81 13.31
C LEU A 80 1.97 -9.05 13.88
N GLU A 81 2.65 -10.19 13.95
CA GLU A 81 2.13 -11.40 14.57
C GLU A 81 1.77 -11.13 16.04
N TYR A 82 2.66 -10.44 16.78
CA TYR A 82 2.40 -10.03 18.16
C TYR A 82 1.19 -9.10 18.29
N VAL A 83 1.11 -8.04 17.48
CA VAL A 83 0.01 -7.04 17.54
C VAL A 83 -1.33 -7.63 17.11
N THR A 84 -1.33 -8.55 16.15
CA THR A 84 -2.53 -9.17 15.60
C THR A 84 -2.89 -10.51 16.25
N GLN A 85 -2.13 -10.93 17.26
CA GLN A 85 -2.27 -12.25 17.91
C GLN A 85 -2.20 -13.42 16.92
N GLY A 86 -1.43 -13.25 15.84
CA GLY A 86 -1.26 -14.25 14.78
C GLY A 86 -2.49 -14.48 13.88
N ILE A 87 -3.52 -13.62 13.98
CA ILE A 87 -4.75 -13.77 13.20
C ILE A 87 -4.53 -13.38 11.73
N TYR A 88 -3.60 -12.46 11.47
CA TYR A 88 -3.33 -11.93 10.15
C TYR A 88 -1.85 -12.07 9.79
N SER A 89 -1.57 -12.50 8.56
CA SER A 89 -0.21 -12.68 8.07
C SER A 89 0.05 -11.85 6.82
N ILE A 90 1.17 -11.13 6.83
CA ILE A 90 1.77 -10.51 5.64
C ILE A 90 2.84 -11.39 4.98
N VAL A 91 2.99 -12.63 5.46
CA VAL A 91 3.99 -13.60 5.02
C VAL A 91 3.31 -14.74 4.31
N SER A 92 3.70 -15.00 3.06
CA SER A 92 3.22 -16.16 2.33
C SER A 92 3.96 -17.42 2.76
N SER A 93 3.28 -18.56 2.68
CA SER A 93 3.87 -19.88 3.01
C SER A 93 4.96 -20.33 2.03
N ALA A 94 5.01 -19.74 0.82
CA ALA A 94 5.97 -20.09 -0.22
C ALA A 94 6.26 -18.90 -1.14
N ARG A 95 7.43 -18.91 -1.80
CA ARG A 95 7.91 -17.79 -2.64
C ARG A 95 7.07 -17.53 -3.89
N ASP A 96 6.35 -18.53 -4.37
CA ASP A 96 5.44 -18.48 -5.52
C ASP A 96 4.03 -18.03 -5.15
N ARG A 97 3.74 -17.85 -3.85
CA ARG A 97 2.44 -17.41 -3.35
C ARG A 97 2.49 -15.98 -2.81
N VAL A 98 1.35 -15.31 -2.90
CA VAL A 98 1.10 -14.04 -2.20
C VAL A 98 0.55 -14.35 -0.80
N PRO A 99 0.76 -13.45 0.18
CA PRO A 99 0.13 -13.58 1.50
C PRO A 99 -1.36 -13.23 1.45
N ASP A 100 -2.06 -13.50 2.55
CA ASP A 100 -3.47 -13.15 2.69
C ASP A 100 -3.66 -11.64 2.84
N TYR A 101 -2.71 -10.98 3.52
CA TYR A 101 -2.77 -9.54 3.80
C TYR A 101 -1.50 -8.82 3.35
N MET A 102 -1.66 -7.53 3.07
CA MET A 102 -0.59 -6.56 2.87
C MET A 102 -0.63 -5.53 4.00
N LEU A 103 0.54 -5.18 4.53
CA LEU A 103 0.65 -4.02 5.42
C LEU A 103 0.64 -2.75 4.59
N ILE A 104 -0.34 -1.89 4.85
CA ILE A 104 -0.45 -0.57 4.26
C ILE A 104 0.08 0.45 5.27
N HIS A 105 1.02 1.28 4.83
CA HIS A 105 1.65 2.33 5.62
C HIS A 105 1.38 3.69 4.99
N ASP A 106 0.79 4.61 5.75
CA ASP A 106 0.69 6.02 5.38
C ASP A 106 1.90 6.79 5.87
N ARG A 107 2.75 7.24 4.94
CA ARG A 107 3.95 8.01 5.28
C ARG A 107 3.65 9.38 5.91
N ARG A 108 2.41 9.86 5.83
CA ARG A 108 2.04 11.21 6.29
C ARG A 108 2.06 11.30 7.82
N ASP A 109 1.54 10.28 8.49
CA ASP A 109 1.39 10.22 9.94
C ASP A 109 1.90 8.90 10.54
N GLY A 110 2.33 7.95 9.72
CA GLY A 110 2.84 6.65 10.14
C GLY A 110 1.75 5.61 10.40
N ALA A 111 0.47 5.94 10.16
CA ALA A 111 -0.63 5.02 10.39
C ALA A 111 -0.50 3.77 9.53
N CYS A 112 -0.97 2.64 10.08
CA CYS A 112 -0.87 1.34 9.44
C CYS A 112 -2.19 0.57 9.48
N TRP A 113 -2.45 -0.18 8.41
CA TRP A 113 -3.60 -1.06 8.27
C TRP A 113 -3.14 -2.38 7.63
N LEU A 114 -3.86 -3.45 7.92
CA LEU A 114 -3.80 -4.66 7.10
C LEU A 114 -4.95 -4.64 6.12
N TRP A 115 -4.66 -4.91 4.86
CA TRP A 115 -5.68 -5.06 3.83
C TRP A 115 -5.50 -6.41 3.17
N GLU A 116 -6.59 -7.12 2.87
CA GLU A 116 -6.59 -8.24 1.92
C GLU A 116 -5.69 -7.91 0.71
N PHE A 117 -4.74 -8.80 0.42
CA PHE A 117 -3.60 -8.53 -0.44
C PHE A 117 -3.98 -7.87 -1.78
N GLU A 118 -4.96 -8.43 -2.49
CA GLU A 118 -5.38 -7.95 -3.81
C GLU A 118 -6.02 -6.56 -3.79
N ARG A 119 -6.66 -6.19 -2.68
CA ARG A 119 -7.24 -4.85 -2.51
C ARG A 119 -6.18 -3.85 -2.06
N GLY A 120 -5.32 -4.25 -1.13
CA GLY A 120 -4.19 -3.47 -0.67
C GLY A 120 -3.23 -3.11 -1.81
N LEU A 121 -2.92 -4.09 -2.67
CA LEU A 121 -2.06 -3.89 -3.84
C LEU A 121 -2.65 -2.83 -4.78
N ARG A 122 -3.92 -3.00 -5.19
CA ARG A 122 -4.60 -2.02 -6.03
C ARG A 122 -4.63 -0.62 -5.42
N PHE A 123 -4.80 -0.52 -4.11
CA PHE A 123 -4.80 0.74 -3.39
C PHE A 123 -3.43 1.44 -3.42
N VAL A 124 -2.33 0.72 -3.16
CA VAL A 124 -0.99 1.33 -3.15
C VAL A 124 -0.45 1.62 -4.55
N GLU A 125 -0.95 0.90 -5.56
CA GLU A 125 -0.65 1.15 -6.97
C GLU A 125 -1.43 2.35 -7.53
N ALA A 126 -2.58 2.70 -6.94
CA ALA A 126 -3.39 3.83 -7.37
C ALA A 126 -2.58 5.14 -7.28
N THR A 127 -2.33 5.75 -8.43
CA THR A 127 -1.55 6.99 -8.57
C THR A 127 -2.41 8.25 -8.40
N GLU A 128 -3.73 8.09 -8.39
CA GLU A 128 -4.71 9.16 -8.13
C GLU A 128 -5.61 8.76 -6.94
N ALA A 129 -6.07 9.75 -6.18
CA ALA A 129 -7.20 9.53 -5.30
C ALA A 129 -8.37 9.11 -6.18
N MET A 130 -8.92 7.91 -5.99
CA MET A 130 -10.23 7.58 -6.54
C MET A 130 -11.24 8.50 -5.84
N LEU A 131 -11.43 9.70 -6.38
CA LEU A 131 -12.69 10.39 -6.28
C LEU A 131 -13.65 9.47 -7.03
N GLU A 132 -14.52 8.77 -6.28
CA GLU A 132 -15.66 8.14 -6.92
C GLU A 132 -16.36 9.23 -7.74
N PRO A 133 -16.73 8.97 -9.01
CA PRO A 133 -17.64 9.86 -9.68
C PRO A 133 -18.91 9.89 -8.83
N GLU A 134 -19.20 11.03 -8.22
CA GLU A 134 -20.54 11.29 -7.69
C GLU A 134 -21.52 10.93 -8.79
N ASP A 135 -22.44 10.06 -8.43
CA ASP A 135 -23.50 9.51 -9.24
C ASP A 135 -24.43 10.65 -9.73
N THR A 136 -23.99 11.41 -10.73
CA THR A 136 -24.88 12.28 -11.52
C THR A 136 -25.58 11.43 -12.57
N GLY A 137 -26.41 10.51 -12.08
CA GLY A 137 -27.39 9.76 -12.85
C GLY A 137 -28.76 10.43 -12.78
N SER A 138 -29.12 11.10 -13.89
CA SER A 138 -30.44 11.33 -14.52
C SER A 138 -31.62 11.84 -13.66
N ASP A 139 -32.58 12.65 -14.13
CA ASP A 139 -33.20 12.72 -15.45
C ASP A 139 -33.83 14.10 -15.76
N ALA A 140 -34.10 14.26 -17.05
CA ALA A 140 -34.77 15.37 -17.73
C ALA A 140 -36.15 15.76 -17.17
N GLU A 141 -36.54 17.04 -17.31
CA GLU A 141 -37.64 17.43 -18.20
C GLU A 141 -37.85 18.95 -18.29
N ASN A 142 -38.33 19.36 -19.46
CA ASN A 142 -38.72 20.68 -19.89
C ASN A 142 -39.45 21.56 -18.85
N GLN A 143 -39.15 22.86 -18.87
CA GLN A 143 -40.21 23.88 -18.97
C GLN A 143 -39.68 25.19 -19.58
N LYS A 144 -40.02 25.39 -20.86
CA LYS A 144 -40.34 26.74 -21.37
C LYS A 144 -41.43 27.33 -20.46
N LEU A 145 -41.31 28.61 -20.07
CA LEU A 145 -42.37 29.63 -20.11
C LEU A 145 -41.87 30.99 -19.53
N LEU A 146 -41.81 31.98 -20.43
CA LEU A 146 -42.20 33.40 -20.31
C LEU A 146 -41.65 34.33 -19.19
N GLY A 147 -40.92 35.37 -19.65
CA GLY A 147 -41.17 36.81 -19.38
C GLY A 147 -40.86 37.38 -17.99
N PRO A 148 -40.72 38.71 -17.83
CA PRO A 148 -41.23 39.80 -18.69
C PRO A 148 -40.19 40.48 -19.62
#